data_AF-A0A2N0ZWN6-F1
#
_entry.id   AF-A0A2N0ZWN6-F1
#
_cell.length_a   1.000
_cell.length_b   1.000
_cell.length_c   1.000
_cell.angle_alpha   90.00
_cell.angle_beta   90.00
_cell.angle_gamma   90.00
#
_symmetry.space_group_name_H-M   'P 1'
#
loop_
_entity.id
_entity.type
_entity.pdbx_description
1 polymer ?
#
loop_
_entity_poly.entity_id
_entity_poly.type
_entity_poly.pdbx_seq_one_letter_code
_entity_poly.pdbx_strand_id
1 'polypeptide(L)'
;ALLTCMAYVDLNPIRAKMASSVDKSEYTSVFERIHNKSNETEKNNEVENTRLVKFIGAEHQHEAQGIHFTLIDYLELVDWTGRLIREGKRGVISSQAPALLTLLGLDNDTWLSLANDFGKDYHGAVG
;
A
#
# COMPACT_ATOMS: atom_id res chain seq x y z
N ALA A 1 5.11 -15.96 -4.33
CA ALA A 1 6.43 -15.73 -3.68
C ALA A 1 6.71 -14.24 -3.47
N LEU A 2 6.66 -13.40 -4.51
CA LEU A 2 6.98 -11.96 -4.42
C LEU A 2 6.16 -11.19 -3.37
N LEU A 3 4.81 -11.21 -3.47
CA LEU A 3 3.93 -10.48 -2.54
C LEU A 3 4.15 -10.87 -1.07
N THR A 4 4.42 -12.15 -0.81
CA THR A 4 4.75 -12.65 0.52
C THR A 4 6.04 -12.02 1.06
N CYS A 5 7.09 -11.92 0.24
CA CYS A 5 8.34 -11.27 0.64
C CYS A 5 8.14 -9.78 0.90
N MET A 6 7.38 -9.10 0.05
CA MET A 6 7.06 -7.68 0.21
C MET A 6 6.32 -7.44 1.54
N ALA A 7 5.22 -8.18 1.77
CA ALA A 7 4.45 -8.07 3.01
C ALA A 7 5.27 -8.42 4.25
N TYR A 8 6.14 -9.45 4.17
CA TYR A 8 7.03 -9.81 5.28
C TYR A 8 7.97 -8.66 5.66
N VAL A 9 8.59 -8.00 4.68
CA VAL A 9 9.49 -6.87 4.91
C VAL A 9 8.73 -5.65 5.43
N ASP A 10 7.60 -5.32 4.82
CA ASP A 10 6.79 -4.16 5.21
C ASP A 10 6.20 -4.31 6.63
N LEU A 11 5.99 -5.55 7.11
CA LEU A 11 5.57 -5.83 8.49
C LEU A 11 6.73 -5.91 9.49
N ASN A 12 8.00 -5.85 9.06
CA ASN A 12 9.14 -5.95 9.99
C ASN A 12 9.14 -4.87 11.07
N PRO A 13 8.88 -3.59 10.78
CA PRO A 13 8.85 -2.55 11.82
C PRO A 13 7.72 -2.78 12.83
N ILE A 14 6.58 -3.33 12.40
CA ILE A 14 5.51 -3.73 13.31
C ILE A 14 5.99 -4.84 14.23
N ARG A 15 6.54 -5.93 13.66
CA ARG A 15 7.09 -7.07 14.41
C ARG A 15 8.20 -6.67 15.39
N ALA A 16 9.01 -5.69 15.02
CA ALA A 16 10.09 -5.15 15.85
C ALA A 16 9.59 -4.17 16.92
N LYS A 17 8.28 -3.84 16.96
CA LYS A 17 7.67 -2.79 17.80
C LYS A 17 8.23 -1.38 17.54
N MET A 18 8.71 -1.13 16.32
CA MET A 18 9.16 0.20 15.90
C MET A 18 8.02 1.05 15.36
N ALA A 19 6.93 0.42 14.89
CA ALA A 19 5.71 1.09 14.47
C ALA A 19 4.47 0.31 14.94
N SER A 20 3.34 1.03 15.10
CA SER A 20 2.05 0.43 15.49
C SER A 20 1.15 0.12 14.29
N SER A 21 1.42 0.71 13.12
CA SER A 21 0.69 0.51 11.89
C SER A 21 1.58 0.77 10.68
N VAL A 22 1.25 0.17 9.52
CA VAL A 22 2.10 0.21 8.32
C VAL A 22 2.14 1.59 7.65
N ASP A 23 1.07 2.38 7.79
CA ASP A 23 0.99 3.78 7.35
C ASP A 23 1.91 4.73 8.13
N LYS A 24 2.47 4.28 9.26
CA LYS A 24 3.41 5.08 10.09
C LYS A 24 4.84 4.56 10.02
N SER A 25 5.08 3.53 9.22
CA SER A 25 6.37 2.86 9.13
C SER A 25 7.22 3.45 8.00
N GLU A 26 7.82 4.61 8.25
CA GLU A 26 8.40 5.49 7.21
C GLU A 26 9.43 4.85 6.28
N TYR A 27 10.12 3.80 6.73
CA TYR A 27 11.18 3.11 5.98
C TYR A 27 10.70 1.79 5.35
N THR A 28 9.48 1.76 4.82
CA THR A 28 8.90 0.57 4.18
C THR A 28 8.32 0.89 2.82
N SER A 29 8.29 -0.10 1.93
CA SER A 29 7.77 0.08 0.57
C SER A 29 6.26 0.34 0.58
N VAL A 30 5.52 -0.23 1.54
CA VAL A 30 4.09 0.07 1.74
C VAL A 30 3.87 1.54 2.12
N PHE A 31 4.72 2.11 2.99
CA PHE A 31 4.63 3.52 3.37
C PHE A 31 4.90 4.45 2.19
N GLU A 32 5.97 4.18 1.43
CA GLU A 32 6.29 4.95 0.22
C GLU A 32 5.13 4.95 -0.78
N ARG A 33 4.51 3.78 -0.99
CA ARG A 33 3.36 3.60 -1.90
C ARG A 33 2.10 4.34 -1.41
N ILE A 34 1.84 4.34 -0.11
CA ILE A 34 0.70 5.08 0.47
C ILE A 34 0.88 6.59 0.28
N HIS A 35 2.10 7.10 0.46
CA HIS A 35 2.35 8.54 0.49
C HIS A 35 2.83 9.11 -0.84
N ASN A 36 2.94 8.29 -1.90
CA ASN A 36 3.58 8.65 -3.18
C ASN A 36 4.96 9.32 -3.00
N LYS A 37 5.68 8.95 -1.93
CA LYS A 37 7.02 9.45 -1.65
C LYS A 37 8.00 8.65 -2.51
N SER A 38 8.09 8.97 -3.79
CA SER A 38 9.28 8.60 -4.55
C SER A 38 10.43 9.42 -4.00
N ASN A 39 11.24 8.84 -3.10
CA ASN A 39 12.44 9.41 -2.46
C ASN A 39 12.87 10.77 -3.03
N GLU A 40 12.24 11.88 -2.58
CA GLU A 40 12.56 13.24 -3.05
C GLU A 40 13.93 13.73 -2.54
N THR A 41 14.65 12.89 -1.80
CA THR A 41 15.91 13.24 -1.14
C THR A 41 17.15 13.01 -2.01
N GLU A 42 17.03 12.43 -3.20
CA GLU A 42 18.18 12.24 -4.11
C GLU A 42 18.17 13.25 -5.26
N LYS A 43 18.53 14.51 -4.93
CA LYS A 43 18.77 15.60 -5.90
C LYS A 43 20.07 15.44 -6.72
N ASN A 44 20.63 14.25 -6.82
CA ASN A 44 21.85 14.01 -7.60
C ASN A 44 21.58 12.95 -8.69
N ASN A 45 21.83 13.37 -9.92
CA ASN A 45 21.57 12.70 -11.20
C ASN A 45 22.16 11.28 -11.33
N GLU A 46 21.60 10.25 -10.69
CA GLU A 46 22.03 8.88 -11.00
C GLU A 46 21.05 7.73 -10.78
N VAL A 47 19.78 7.94 -10.38
CA VAL A 47 18.95 6.80 -9.97
C VAL A 47 17.55 6.74 -10.59
N GLU A 48 17.49 6.28 -11.84
CA GLU A 48 16.28 5.65 -12.38
C GLU A 48 15.98 4.29 -11.71
N ASN A 49 16.94 3.72 -10.96
CA ASN A 49 16.92 2.36 -10.39
C ASN A 49 16.40 2.25 -8.94
N THR A 50 15.92 3.34 -8.31
CA THR A 50 15.41 3.34 -6.92
C THR A 50 13.89 3.46 -6.83
N ARG A 51 13.20 3.58 -7.97
CA ARG A 51 11.74 3.70 -7.98
C ARG A 51 11.10 2.33 -7.80
N LEU A 52 10.15 2.24 -6.87
CA LEU A 52 9.37 1.03 -6.65
C LEU A 52 8.63 0.63 -7.94
N VAL A 53 8.69 -0.66 -8.26
CA VAL A 53 7.90 -1.25 -9.34
C VAL A 53 6.41 -0.99 -9.08
N LYS A 54 5.71 -0.48 -10.10
CA LYS A 54 4.29 -0.13 -10.02
C LYS A 54 3.40 -1.38 -9.96
N PHE A 55 2.25 -1.22 -9.32
CA PHE A 55 1.13 -2.15 -9.40
C PHE A 55 0.32 -1.79 -10.65
N ILE A 56 0.08 -2.77 -11.52
CA ILE A 56 -0.57 -2.58 -12.83
C ILE A 56 -1.90 -3.35 -12.94
N GLY A 57 -2.39 -3.93 -11.84
CA GLY A 57 -3.67 -4.64 -11.84
C GLY A 57 -3.73 -5.83 -12.80
N ALA A 58 -4.95 -6.29 -13.07
CA ALA A 58 -5.22 -7.43 -13.95
C ALA A 58 -5.65 -7.00 -15.36
N GLU A 59 -6.02 -5.73 -15.53
CA GLU A 59 -6.53 -5.11 -16.75
C GLU A 59 -5.42 -4.81 -17.78
N HIS A 60 -4.17 -4.69 -17.34
CA HIS A 60 -3.01 -4.39 -18.19
C HIS A 60 -2.15 -5.64 -18.49
N GLN A 61 -2.76 -6.75 -18.90
CA GLN A 61 -2.03 -7.99 -19.24
C GLN A 61 -1.02 -7.83 -20.39
N HIS A 62 -1.21 -6.81 -21.23
CA HIS A 62 -0.32 -6.51 -22.36
C HIS A 62 0.86 -5.60 -21.99
N GLU A 63 0.87 -4.99 -20.80
CA GLU A 63 2.04 -4.28 -20.30
C GLU A 63 3.05 -5.28 -19.73
N ALA A 64 4.27 -5.29 -20.27
CA ALA A 64 5.28 -6.27 -19.90
C ALA A 64 5.96 -5.98 -18.55
N GLN A 65 5.71 -4.82 -17.92
CA GLN A 65 6.50 -4.35 -16.80
C GLN A 65 5.65 -3.80 -15.65
N GLY A 66 5.49 -4.61 -14.60
CA GLY A 66 4.81 -4.21 -13.38
C GLY A 66 4.44 -5.40 -12.51
N ILE A 67 3.89 -5.14 -11.32
CA ILE A 67 3.31 -6.17 -10.47
C ILE A 67 1.83 -6.29 -10.86
N HIS A 68 1.44 -7.45 -11.40
CA HIS A 68 0.04 -7.77 -11.75
C HIS A 68 -0.79 -8.06 -10.50
N PHE A 69 -1.01 -7.01 -9.73
CA PHE A 69 -1.81 -6.96 -8.52
C PHE A 69 -2.24 -5.50 -8.37
N THR A 70 -3.38 -5.23 -7.74
CA THR A 70 -3.74 -3.84 -7.47
C THR A 70 -3.03 -3.36 -6.21
N LEU A 71 -2.79 -2.04 -6.10
CA LEU A 71 -2.27 -1.47 -4.86
C LEU A 71 -3.24 -1.69 -3.70
N ILE A 72 -4.55 -1.56 -3.95
CA ILE A 72 -5.59 -1.76 -2.93
C ILE A 72 -5.55 -3.19 -2.37
N ASP A 73 -5.54 -4.19 -3.24
CA ASP A 73 -5.45 -5.60 -2.81
C ASP A 73 -4.16 -5.85 -2.02
N TYR A 74 -3.05 -5.18 -2.39
CA TYR A 74 -1.80 -5.28 -1.64
C TYR A 74 -1.91 -4.71 -0.23
N LEU A 75 -2.54 -3.54 -0.08
CA LEU A 75 -2.75 -2.90 1.21
C LEU A 75 -3.63 -3.77 2.12
N GLU A 76 -4.69 -4.37 1.58
CA GLU A 76 -5.55 -5.30 2.32
C GLU A 76 -4.79 -6.57 2.73
N LEU A 77 -4.02 -7.16 1.81
CA LEU A 77 -3.20 -8.33 2.10
C LEU A 77 -2.24 -8.06 3.26
N VAL A 78 -1.56 -6.91 3.26
CA VAL A 78 -0.63 -6.50 4.32
C VAL A 78 -1.37 -6.29 5.65
N ASP A 79 -2.50 -5.58 5.64
CA ASP A 79 -3.29 -5.32 6.85
C ASP A 79 -3.82 -6.61 7.48
N TRP A 80 -4.41 -7.51 6.67
CA TRP A 80 -4.88 -8.81 7.13
C TRP A 80 -3.74 -9.67 7.69
N THR A 81 -2.61 -9.73 6.98
CA THR A 81 -1.43 -10.47 7.43
C THR A 81 -0.91 -9.89 8.75
N GLY A 82 -0.81 -8.56 8.87
CA GLY A 82 -0.35 -7.89 10.08
C GLY A 82 -1.23 -8.11 11.30
N ARG A 83 -2.54 -8.25 11.11
CA ARG A 83 -3.53 -8.55 12.16
C ARG A 83 -3.52 -10.02 12.58
N LEU A 84 -3.32 -10.94 11.63
CA LEU A 84 -3.23 -12.38 11.88
C LEU A 84 -1.97 -12.79 12.66
N ILE A 85 -0.96 -11.92 12.75
CA ILE A 85 0.20 -12.12 13.62
C ILE A 85 -0.23 -11.94 15.09
N ARG A 86 -0.93 -12.94 15.66
CA ARG A 86 -1.20 -13.10 17.11
C ARG A 86 -1.55 -14.57 17.40
N GLU A 87 -0.89 -15.32 18.31
CA GLU A 87 -0.44 -14.99 19.67
C GLU A 87 1.06 -15.26 19.97
N GLY A 88 1.60 -14.60 21.01
CA GLY A 88 2.92 -14.87 21.60
C GLY A 88 4.11 -14.07 21.06
N LYS A 89 3.94 -13.28 19.99
CA LYS A 89 5.01 -12.47 19.38
C LYS A 89 4.88 -10.98 19.71
N ARG A 90 6.03 -10.31 19.83
CA ARG A 90 6.13 -8.85 20.00
C ARG A 90 5.63 -8.15 18.73
N GLY A 91 4.90 -7.05 18.88
CA GLY A 91 4.44 -6.23 17.75
C GLY A 91 3.21 -6.80 17.06
N VAL A 92 2.06 -6.17 17.26
CA VAL A 92 0.75 -6.67 16.81
C VAL A 92 -0.10 -5.48 16.35
N ILE A 93 -0.75 -5.63 15.19
CA ILE A 93 -1.82 -4.71 14.79
C ILE A 93 -3.09 -5.15 15.50
N SER A 94 -3.68 -4.27 16.30
CA SER A 94 -4.91 -4.56 17.05
C SER A 94 -6.06 -4.88 16.09
N SER A 95 -6.82 -5.94 16.36
CA SER A 95 -8.03 -6.26 15.61
C SER A 95 -9.13 -5.20 15.79
N GLN A 96 -9.03 -4.37 16.83
CA GLN A 96 -9.92 -3.24 17.08
C GLN A 96 -9.48 -1.97 16.34
N ALA A 97 -8.27 -1.92 15.78
CA ALA A 97 -7.84 -0.80 14.96
C ALA A 97 -8.68 -0.73 13.68
N PRO A 98 -9.03 0.46 13.15
CA PRO A 98 -9.69 0.59 11.85
C PRO A 98 -8.88 -0.11 10.75
N ALA A 99 -9.55 -0.61 9.71
CA ALA A 99 -8.87 -1.20 8.55
C ALA A 99 -7.94 -0.17 7.90
N LEU A 100 -6.84 -0.64 7.29
CA LEU A 100 -5.85 0.26 6.69
C LEU A 100 -6.50 1.18 5.64
N LEU A 101 -7.36 0.66 4.78
CA LEU A 101 -8.07 1.47 3.77
C LEU A 101 -8.95 2.55 4.41
N THR A 102 -9.65 2.24 5.50
CA THR A 102 -10.43 3.22 6.28
C THR A 102 -9.53 4.34 6.82
N LEU A 103 -8.33 4.02 7.32
CA LEU A 103 -7.37 5.03 7.80
C LEU A 103 -6.88 5.94 6.66
N LEU A 104 -6.82 5.43 5.44
CA LEU A 104 -6.44 6.19 4.25
C LEU A 104 -7.59 6.98 3.63
N GLY A 105 -8.77 7.01 4.27
CA GLY A 105 -9.96 7.69 3.76
C GLY A 105 -10.70 6.93 2.66
N LEU A 106 -10.38 5.64 2.44
CA LEU A 106 -11.10 4.75 1.53
C LEU A 106 -12.11 3.91 2.32
N ASP A 107 -12.92 4.57 3.15
CA ASP A 107 -14.07 3.92 3.79
C ASP A 107 -15.23 3.75 2.80
N ASN A 108 -16.24 2.96 3.19
CA ASN A 108 -17.37 2.65 2.33
C ASN A 108 -18.13 3.89 1.83
N ASP A 109 -18.28 4.91 2.67
CA ASP A 109 -19.02 6.11 2.33
C ASP A 109 -18.24 6.98 1.33
N THR A 110 -16.94 7.13 1.57
CA THR A 110 -16.03 7.84 0.67
C THR A 110 -15.88 7.12 -0.65
N TRP A 111 -15.77 5.78 -0.62
CA TRP A 111 -15.76 4.95 -1.82
C TRP A 111 -17.07 5.07 -2.62
N LEU A 112 -18.22 5.03 -1.94
CA LEU A 112 -19.52 5.15 -2.57
C LEU A 112 -19.71 6.56 -3.18
N SER A 113 -19.23 7.61 -2.52
CA SER A 113 -19.22 8.97 -3.08
C SER A 113 -18.33 9.03 -4.32
N LEU A 114 -17.08 8.53 -4.23
CA LEU A 114 -16.16 8.49 -5.36
C LEU A 114 -16.74 7.72 -6.54
N ALA A 115 -17.30 6.53 -6.33
CA ALA A 115 -17.90 5.71 -7.38
C ALA A 115 -19.13 6.34 -8.03
N ASN A 116 -19.94 7.08 -7.26
CA ASN A 116 -21.12 7.78 -7.78
C ASN A 116 -20.78 9.10 -8.50
N ASP A 117 -19.67 9.74 -8.13
CA ASP A 117 -19.25 11.02 -8.69
C ASP A 117 -18.13 10.90 -9.73
N PHE A 118 -17.61 9.68 -9.96
CA PHE A 118 -16.52 9.35 -10.90
C PHE A 118 -16.77 9.66 -12.39
N GLY A 119 -17.85 10.36 -12.73
CA GLY A 119 -18.13 10.84 -14.08
C GLY A 119 -18.82 12.19 -14.15
N LYS A 120 -19.09 12.84 -13.00
CA LYS A 120 -19.78 14.14 -12.98
C LYS A 120 -18.82 15.31 -13.11
N ASP A 121 -17.61 15.20 -12.53
CA ASP A 121 -16.62 16.29 -12.51
C ASP A 121 -15.30 15.96 -13.24
N TYR A 122 -15.13 14.73 -13.73
CA TYR A 122 -13.95 14.32 -14.48
C TYR A 122 -14.23 14.37 -15.98
N HIS A 123 -13.93 15.51 -16.62
CA HIS A 123 -13.97 15.67 -18.09
C HIS A 123 -12.68 15.21 -18.80
N GLY A 124 -11.81 14.46 -18.13
CA GLY A 124 -10.62 13.87 -18.72
C GLY A 124 -10.77 12.36 -18.83
N ALA A 125 -10.49 11.79 -20.00
CA ALA A 125 -10.35 10.35 -20.14
C ALA A 125 -9.23 9.88 -19.21
N VAL A 126 -9.59 9.06 -18.22
CA VAL A 126 -8.63 8.32 -17.41
C VAL A 126 -8.56 6.94 -18.03
N GLY A 127 -7.47 6.66 -18.72
CA GLY A 127 -7.17 5.41 -19.41
C GLY A 127 -5.67 5.22 -19.51
#